data_AF-A0A534QYP9-F1
#
_entry.id   AF-A0A534QYP9-F1
#
_cell.length_a   1.000
_cell.length_b   1.000
_cell.length_c   1.000
_cell.angle_alpha   90.00
_cell.angle_beta   90.00
_cell.angle_gamma   90.00
#
_symmetry.space_group_name_H-M   'P 1'
#
loop_
_entity.id
_entity.type
_entity.pdbx_description
1 polymer ?
#
loop_
_entity_poly.entity_id
_entity_poly.type
_entity_poly.pdbx_seq_one_letter_code
_entity_poly.pdbx_strand_id
1 'polypeptide(L)'
;KKVYEKERIPIATLAERVRHVVQSAFNGRRIVIFSGGEAKDTAALLDEVRGIRDGGGFGSIIGRNSFQRPRGDALDFLRQVMDIYAGKAK
;
A
#
# COMPACT_ATOMS: atom_id res chain seq x y z
N LYS A 1 11.49 13.64 -12.37
CA LYS A 1 12.59 12.99 -11.61
C LYS A 1 13.73 13.93 -11.21
N LYS A 2 14.11 14.93 -12.02
CA LYS A 2 15.19 15.90 -11.71
C LYS A 2 15.32 16.34 -10.24
N VAL A 3 14.22 16.74 -9.59
CA VAL A 3 14.24 17.13 -8.16
C VAL A 3 14.58 15.95 -7.24
N TYR A 4 13.97 14.78 -7.46
CA TYR A 4 14.24 13.57 -6.68
C TYR A 4 15.70 13.12 -6.79
N GLU A 5 16.29 13.23 -7.98
CA GLU A 5 17.71 12.90 -8.21
C GLU A 5 18.64 13.93 -7.54
N LYS A 6 18.35 15.22 -7.73
CA LYS A 6 19.12 16.32 -7.13
C LYS A 6 19.14 16.25 -5.60
N GLU A 7 17.97 16.05 -5.00
CA GLU A 7 17.78 15.99 -3.55
C GLU A 7 18.00 14.57 -2.98
N ARG A 8 18.38 13.61 -3.84
CA ARG A 8 18.67 12.21 -3.47
C ARG A 8 17.54 11.55 -2.67
N ILE A 9 16.30 11.82 -3.04
CA ILE A 9 15.11 11.25 -2.41
C ILE A 9 14.96 9.79 -2.87
N PRO A 10 14.99 8.80 -1.96
CA PRO A 10 14.82 7.40 -2.31
C PRO A 10 13.42 7.14 -2.88
N ILE A 11 13.34 6.47 -4.03
CA ILE A 11 12.08 6.15 -4.72
C ILE A 11 12.11 4.79 -5.44
N ALA A 12 13.14 3.98 -5.21
CA ALA A 12 13.35 2.73 -5.93
C ALA A 12 12.27 1.70 -5.56
N THR A 13 11.97 1.57 -4.27
CA THR A 13 10.94 0.65 -3.77
C THR A 13 9.60 1.35 -3.56
N LEU A 14 8.51 0.57 -3.51
CA LEU A 14 7.20 1.11 -3.15
C LEU A 14 7.21 1.73 -1.74
N ALA A 15 7.84 1.06 -0.78
CA ALA A 15 7.96 1.54 0.59
C ALA A 15 8.67 2.90 0.68
N GLU A 16 9.74 3.11 -0.09
CA GLU A 16 10.43 4.41 -0.16
C GLU A 16 9.53 5.51 -0.71
N ARG A 17 8.78 5.21 -1.78
CA ARG A 17 7.82 6.17 -2.36
C ARG A 17 6.70 6.52 -1.38
N VAL A 18 6.12 5.51 -0.71
CA VAL A 18 5.08 5.70 0.31
C VAL A 18 5.62 6.53 1.48
N ARG A 19 6.82 6.23 1.96
CA ARG A 19 7.48 7.00 3.02
C ARG A 19 7.63 8.46 2.66
N HIS A 20 8.02 8.76 1.41
CA HIS A 20 8.14 10.13 0.96
C HIS A 20 6.78 10.85 0.88
N VAL A 21 5.71 10.15 0.47
CA VAL A 21 4.35 10.71 0.49
C VAL A 21 3.91 11.02 1.92
N VAL A 22 4.11 10.09 2.87
CA VAL A 22 3.78 10.30 4.29
C VAL A 22 4.58 11.44 4.89
N GLN A 23 5.87 11.54 4.54
CA GLN A 23 6.75 12.65 4.92
C GLN A 23 6.22 14.00 4.41
N SER A 24 5.80 14.05 3.14
CA SER A 24 5.21 15.23 2.51
C SER A 24 3.83 15.60 3.07
N ALA A 25 3.08 14.61 3.55
CA ALA A 25 1.77 14.77 4.17
C ALA A 25 1.87 14.98 5.69
N PHE A 26 2.60 16.03 6.09
CA PHE A 26 2.79 16.41 7.50
C PHE A 26 3.53 15.36 8.34
N ASN A 27 4.41 14.59 7.71
CA ASN A 27 5.33 13.65 8.34
C ASN A 27 4.67 12.74 9.38
N GLY A 28 3.59 12.06 8.97
CA GLY A 28 2.85 11.12 9.81
C GLY A 28 1.85 11.74 10.79
N ARG A 29 1.70 13.07 10.82
CA ARG A 29 0.66 13.74 11.63
C ARG A 29 -0.73 13.72 10.98
N ARG A 30 -0.79 13.35 9.70
CA ARG A 30 -2.05 13.12 8.98
C ARG A 30 -2.11 11.68 8.51
N ILE A 31 -3.29 11.10 8.62
CA ILE A 31 -3.58 9.76 8.11
C ILE A 31 -3.48 9.82 6.58
N VAL A 32 -2.67 8.93 6.02
CA VAL A 32 -2.52 8.74 4.58
C VAL A 32 -2.90 7.30 4.24
N ILE A 33 -4.06 7.14 3.59
CA ILE A 33 -4.55 5.87 3.06
C ILE A 33 -4.41 5.86 1.54
N PHE A 34 -3.98 4.74 0.97
CA PHE A 34 -3.66 4.63 -0.45
C PHE A 34 -4.78 3.91 -1.20
N SER A 35 -5.26 4.47 -2.30
CA SER A 35 -6.22 3.78 -3.17
C SER A 35 -5.47 2.87 -4.14
N GLY A 36 -5.94 1.62 -4.26
CA GLY A 36 -5.45 0.69 -5.27
C GLY A 36 -5.79 1.13 -6.70
N GLY A 37 -5.11 0.53 -7.68
CA GLY A 37 -5.27 0.82 -9.12
C GLY A 37 -6.23 -0.10 -9.87
N GLU A 38 -5.86 -0.45 -11.09
CA GLU A 38 -6.59 -1.43 -11.92
C GLU A 38 -6.62 -2.83 -11.31
N ALA A 39 -7.36 -3.74 -11.94
CA ALA A 39 -7.41 -5.14 -11.53
C ALA A 39 -5.99 -5.74 -11.62
N LYS A 40 -5.55 -6.34 -10.52
CA LYS A 40 -4.25 -7.01 -10.41
C LYS A 40 -4.46 -8.42 -9.87
N ASP A 41 -3.50 -9.30 -10.12
CA ASP A 41 -3.48 -10.58 -9.42
C ASP A 41 -3.34 -10.37 -7.89
N THR A 42 -3.73 -11.39 -7.13
CA THR A 42 -3.74 -11.33 -5.67
C THR A 42 -2.35 -11.08 -5.09
N ALA A 43 -1.30 -11.70 -5.65
CA ALA A 43 0.05 -11.60 -5.11
C ALA A 43 0.58 -10.16 -5.24
N ALA A 44 0.40 -9.56 -6.40
CA ALA A 44 0.77 -8.17 -6.66
C ALA A 44 0.04 -7.18 -5.74
N LEU A 45 -1.24 -7.43 -5.43
CA LEU A 45 -1.99 -6.61 -4.47
C LEU A 45 -1.46 -6.76 -3.05
N LEU A 46 -1.14 -7.98 -2.61
CA LEU A 46 -0.59 -8.20 -1.28
C LEU A 46 0.81 -7.57 -1.16
N ASP A 47 1.64 -7.63 -2.20
CA ASP A 47 2.94 -6.95 -2.23
C ASP A 47 2.80 -5.42 -2.20
N GLU A 48 1.77 -4.88 -2.86
CA GLU A 48 1.45 -3.45 -2.75
C GLU A 48 1.06 -3.06 -1.32
N VAL A 49 0.19 -3.86 -0.68
CA VAL A 49 -0.24 -3.67 0.71
C VAL A 49 0.95 -3.73 1.67
N ARG A 50 1.88 -4.68 1.47
CA ARG A 50 3.15 -4.76 2.22
C ARG A 50 3.99 -3.51 2.03
N GLY A 51 4.20 -3.09 0.79
CA GLY A 51 4.97 -1.89 0.50
C GLY A 51 4.35 -0.62 1.11
N ILE A 52 3.02 -0.52 1.13
CA ILE A 52 2.31 0.57 1.82
C ILE A 52 2.59 0.54 3.32
N ARG A 53 2.42 -0.62 3.97
CA ARG A 53 2.72 -0.79 5.40
C ARG A 53 4.18 -0.44 5.71
N ASP A 54 5.11 -1.02 4.97
CA ASP A 54 6.56 -0.87 5.21
C ASP A 54 7.06 0.56 4.92
N GLY A 55 6.32 1.29 4.08
CA GLY A 55 6.52 2.72 3.86
C GLY A 55 5.91 3.63 4.93
N GLY A 56 5.16 3.10 5.89
CA GLY A 56 4.48 3.87 6.93
C GLY A 56 3.12 4.45 6.51
N GLY A 57 2.52 3.92 5.45
CA GLY A 57 1.14 4.25 5.08
C GLY A 57 0.14 3.66 6.08
N PHE A 58 -1.01 4.31 6.22
CA PHE A 58 -1.99 4.00 7.28
C PHE A 58 -3.06 2.99 6.85
N GLY A 59 -3.05 2.56 5.59
CA GLY A 59 -4.01 1.59 5.09
C GLY A 59 -4.22 1.68 3.58
N SER A 60 -5.12 0.84 3.08
CA SER A 60 -5.54 0.80 1.68
C SER A 60 -7.05 0.99 1.53
N ILE A 61 -7.46 1.67 0.45
CA ILE A 61 -8.84 1.72 -0.02
C ILE A 61 -8.97 0.76 -1.20
N ILE A 62 -9.75 -0.31 -1.04
CA ILE A 62 -9.85 -1.40 -2.02
C ILE A 62 -11.32 -1.69 -2.37
N GLY A 63 -11.71 -1.31 -3.59
CA GLY A 63 -13.06 -1.54 -4.13
C GLY A 63 -13.11 -2.73 -5.09
N ARG A 64 -12.88 -2.49 -6.39
CA ARG A 64 -12.99 -3.49 -7.47
C ARG A 64 -12.29 -4.82 -7.16
N ASN A 65 -11.04 -4.74 -6.67
CA ASN A 65 -10.24 -5.91 -6.30
C ASN A 65 -10.78 -6.72 -5.11
N SER A 66 -11.76 -6.21 -4.37
CA SER A 66 -12.47 -6.95 -3.32
C SER A 66 -13.79 -7.52 -3.86
N PHE A 67 -14.59 -6.69 -4.53
CA PHE A 67 -15.99 -7.00 -4.82
C PHE A 67 -16.25 -7.68 -6.17
N GLN A 68 -15.26 -7.75 -7.06
CA GLN A 68 -15.37 -8.48 -8.34
C GLN A 68 -14.85 -9.93 -8.25
N ARG A 69 -14.39 -10.35 -7.08
CA ARG A 69 -13.94 -11.73 -6.82
C ARG A 69 -15.12 -12.61 -6.40
N PRO A 70 -15.02 -13.95 -6.57
CA PRO A 70 -15.89 -14.88 -5.85
C PRO A 70 -15.87 -14.59 -4.34
N ARG A 71 -17.00 -14.79 -3.67
CA ARG A 71 -17.15 -14.41 -2.25
C ARG A 71 -16.09 -15.02 -1.33
N GLY A 72 -15.75 -16.29 -1.53
CA GLY A 72 -14.69 -16.97 -0.75
C GLY A 72 -13.35 -16.26 -0.91
N ASP A 73 -12.91 -16.12 -2.16
CA ASP A 73 -11.66 -15.45 -2.52
C ASP A 73 -11.60 -14.00 -2.02
N ALA A 74 -12.73 -13.28 -2.06
CA ALA A 74 -12.82 -11.92 -1.53
C ALA A 74 -12.57 -11.87 -0.02
N LEU A 75 -13.18 -12.78 0.75
CA LEU A 75 -13.00 -12.85 2.20
C LEU A 75 -11.57 -13.25 2.58
N ASP A 76 -11.00 -14.23 1.86
CA ASP A 76 -9.63 -14.68 2.10
C ASP A 76 -8.60 -13.60 1.74
N PHE A 77 -8.85 -12.87 0.65
CA PHE A 77 -8.04 -11.71 0.28
C PHE A 77 -8.10 -10.61 1.34
N LEU A 78 -9.30 -10.21 1.76
CA LEU A 78 -9.47 -9.18 2.79
C LEU A 78 -8.83 -9.59 4.12
N ARG A 79 -8.92 -10.86 4.51
CA ARG A 79 -8.25 -11.39 5.71
C ARG A 79 -6.74 -11.24 5.63
N GLN A 80 -6.13 -11.61 4.51
CA GLN A 80 -4.69 -11.44 4.29
C GLN A 80 -4.27 -9.97 4.34
N VAL A 81 -5.05 -9.06 3.74
CA VAL A 81 -4.79 -7.61 3.83
C VAL A 81 -4.82 -7.12 5.28
N MET A 82 -5.84 -7.53 6.05
CA MET A 82 -5.93 -7.18 7.47
C MET A 82 -4.77 -7.75 8.28
N ASP A 83 -4.35 -8.99 8.03
CA ASP A 83 -3.23 -9.62 8.72
C ASP A 83 -1.89 -8.94 8.40
N ILE A 84 -1.68 -8.47 7.16
CA ILE A 84 -0.49 -7.69 6.79
C ILE A 84 -0.45 -6.40 7.60
N TYR A 85 -1.55 -5.63 7.64
CA TYR A 85 -1.62 -4.37 8.40
C TYR A 85 -1.56 -4.56 9.91
N ALA A 86 -2.07 -5.68 10.44
CA ALA A 86 -1.95 -6.04 11.84
C ALA A 86 -0.56 -6.58 12.22
N GLY A 87 0.37 -6.71 11.27
CA GLY A 87 1.71 -7.26 11.49
C GLY A 87 1.74 -8.77 11.75
N LYS A 88 0.64 -9.48 11.44
CA LYS A 88 0.49 -10.94 11.61
C LYS A 88 0.99 -11.73 10.41
N ALA A 89 1.05 -11.09 9.24
CA ALA A 89 1.61 -11.65 8.01
C ALA A 89 2.71 -10.73 7.49
N LYS A 90 3.81 -11.32 7.01
CA LYS A 90 4.87 -10.57 6.33
C LYS A 90 4.39 -10.13 4.97
#